data_AF-A0A7X7I4Y2-F1
#
_entry.id   AF-A0A7X7I4Y2-F1
#
_cell.length_a   1.000
_cell.length_b   1.000
_cell.length_c   1.000
_cell.angle_alpha   90.00
_cell.angle_beta   90.00
_cell.angle_gamma   90.00
#
_symmetry.space_group_name_H-M   'P 1'
#
loop_
_entity.id
_entity.type
_entity.pdbx_description
1 polymer ?
#
loop_
_entity_poly.entity_id
_entity_poly.type
_entity_poly.pdbx_seq_one_letter_code
_entity_poly.pdbx_strand_id
1 'polypeptide(L)'
;VIGGDVLAAAARILGEAPFISYARQIIEYHHEKWDGTGYPHGLKGEEIPFIARIMAIADVYDALVSERPYKGPIDHEKAVAIIVEGAGTHFDPVLVEAFLACADEFKSISQSGDTPVPGR
;
A
#
# COMPACT_ATOMS: atom_id res chain seq x y z
N VAL A 1 -3.04 -16.22 -4.07
CA VAL A 1 -3.91 -15.24 -3.38
C VAL A 1 -5.08 -14.95 -4.31
N ILE A 2 -6.33 -15.11 -3.86
CA ILE A 2 -7.53 -15.10 -4.71
C ILE A 2 -7.60 -13.87 -5.65
N GLY A 3 -7.09 -12.71 -5.23
CA GLY A 3 -7.04 -11.51 -6.08
C GLY A 3 -6.10 -11.61 -7.30
N GLY A 4 -4.97 -12.30 -7.18
CA GLY A 4 -3.99 -12.42 -8.28
C GLY A 4 -4.54 -13.28 -9.42
N ASP A 5 -5.29 -14.31 -9.06
CA ASP A 5 -5.97 -15.20 -10.01
C ASP A 5 -7.09 -14.46 -10.77
N VAL A 6 -7.82 -13.56 -10.08
CA VAL A 6 -8.85 -12.71 -10.69
C VAL A 6 -8.24 -11.73 -11.70
N LEU A 7 -7.09 -11.11 -11.39
CA LEU A 7 -6.41 -10.23 -12.35
C LEU A 7 -5.83 -10.99 -13.54
N ALA A 8 -5.31 -12.21 -13.33
CA ALA A 8 -4.86 -13.06 -14.42
C ALA A 8 -6.01 -13.43 -15.37
N ALA A 9 -7.22 -13.62 -14.84
CA ALA A 9 -8.43 -13.81 -15.66
C ALA A 9 -8.84 -12.52 -16.39
N ALA A 10 -8.78 -11.36 -15.71
CA ALA A 10 -9.08 -10.07 -16.33
C ALA A 10 -8.10 -9.69 -17.46
N ALA A 11 -6.81 -10.01 -17.31
CA ALA A 11 -5.77 -9.80 -18.32
C ALA A 11 -6.08 -10.54 -19.65
N ARG A 12 -6.64 -11.76 -19.54
CA ARG A 12 -7.04 -12.57 -20.71
C ARG A 12 -8.23 -11.97 -21.45
N ILE A 13 -9.05 -11.17 -20.78
CA ILE A 13 -10.29 -10.58 -21.32
C ILE A 13 -10.02 -9.16 -21.84
N LEU A 14 -9.20 -8.37 -21.14
CA LEU A 14 -8.98 -6.95 -21.39
C LEU A 14 -7.67 -6.63 -22.13
N GLY A 15 -6.79 -7.62 -22.34
CA GLY A 15 -5.47 -7.47 -22.95
C GLY A 15 -4.39 -7.03 -21.94
N GLU A 16 -3.11 -7.13 -22.32
CA GLU A 16 -1.98 -6.72 -21.47
C GLU A 16 -1.79 -5.19 -21.48
N ALA A 17 -2.70 -4.47 -20.81
CA ALA A 17 -2.48 -3.05 -20.54
C ALA A 17 -1.44 -2.89 -19.39
N PRO A 18 -0.55 -1.88 -19.44
CA PRO A 18 0.41 -1.59 -18.36
C PRO A 18 -0.22 -1.53 -16.96
N PHE A 19 -1.47 -1.06 -16.88
CA PHE A 19 -2.29 -1.05 -15.67
C PHE A 19 -2.48 -2.45 -15.05
N ILE A 20 -2.73 -3.48 -15.85
CA ILE A 20 -2.96 -4.84 -15.37
C ILE A 20 -1.67 -5.43 -14.78
N SER A 21 -0.52 -5.11 -15.38
CA SER A 21 0.80 -5.51 -14.84
C SER A 21 1.03 -4.90 -13.45
N TYR A 22 0.76 -3.60 -13.28
CA TYR A 22 0.88 -2.95 -11.97
C TYR A 22 -0.10 -3.53 -10.95
N ALA A 23 -1.37 -3.71 -11.34
CA ALA A 23 -2.36 -4.31 -10.46
C ALA A 23 -1.93 -5.71 -9.98
N ARG A 24 -1.35 -6.54 -10.87
CA ARG A 24 -0.82 -7.85 -10.50
C ARG A 24 0.30 -7.74 -9.47
N GLN A 25 1.28 -6.85 -9.72
CA GLN A 25 2.38 -6.62 -8.79
C GLN A 25 1.89 -6.17 -7.42
N ILE A 26 0.91 -5.27 -7.37
CA ILE A 26 0.30 -4.83 -6.10
C ILE A 26 -0.29 -6.02 -5.37
N ILE A 27 -1.22 -6.75 -6.01
CA ILE A 27 -1.91 -7.86 -5.33
C ILE A 27 -0.94 -8.95 -4.87
N GLU A 28 0.08 -9.23 -5.66
CA GLU A 28 1.03 -10.30 -5.38
C GLU A 28 2.04 -9.91 -4.28
N TYR A 29 2.50 -8.66 -4.25
CA TYR A 29 3.68 -8.28 -3.46
C TYR A 29 3.46 -7.19 -2.40
N HIS A 30 2.28 -6.57 -2.26
CA HIS A 30 2.09 -5.48 -1.27
C HIS A 30 2.20 -5.91 0.20
N HIS A 31 2.23 -7.22 0.48
CA HIS A 31 2.50 -7.78 1.81
C HIS A 31 3.96 -8.23 2.02
N GLU A 32 4.81 -8.07 1.00
CA GLU A 32 6.26 -8.18 1.19
C GLU A 32 6.76 -7.04 2.08
N LYS A 33 7.82 -7.31 2.84
CA LYS A 33 8.42 -6.34 3.76
C LYS A 33 9.85 -6.07 3.34
N TRP A 34 10.29 -4.82 3.49
CA TRP A 34 11.62 -4.39 3.06
C TRP A 34 12.78 -5.27 3.57
N ASP A 35 12.67 -5.82 4.78
CA ASP A 35 13.68 -6.71 5.39
C ASP A 35 13.64 -8.18 4.93
N GLY A 36 12.62 -8.58 4.16
CA GLY A 36 12.41 -9.96 3.71
C GLY A 36 11.56 -10.81 4.65
N THR A 37 10.99 -10.25 5.73
CA THR A 37 10.11 -10.98 6.65
C THR A 37 8.64 -10.99 6.21
N GLY A 38 8.35 -10.42 5.04
CA GLY A 38 7.04 -10.41 4.42
C GLY A 38 6.69 -11.71 3.71
N TYR A 39 5.54 -11.70 3.03
CA TYR A 39 5.00 -12.86 2.33
C TYR A 39 4.34 -12.41 1.02
N PRO A 40 4.13 -13.32 0.03
CA PRO A 40 4.32 -14.77 0.09
C PRO A 40 5.69 -15.30 -0.34
N HIS A 41 6.57 -14.47 -0.89
CA HIS A 41 7.85 -14.87 -1.47
C HIS A 41 9.05 -14.52 -0.60
N GLY A 42 8.91 -13.61 0.37
CA GLY A 42 10.01 -13.20 1.25
C GLY A 42 11.04 -12.35 0.51
N LEU A 43 10.57 -11.51 -0.42
CA LEU A 43 11.42 -10.61 -1.21
C LEU A 43 12.01 -9.52 -0.31
N LYS A 44 13.25 -9.12 -0.58
CA LYS A 44 13.96 -8.12 0.23
C LYS A 44 14.34 -6.90 -0.59
N GLY A 45 14.20 -5.72 0.02
CA GLY A 45 14.66 -4.47 -0.58
C GLY A 45 14.05 -4.21 -1.96
N GLU A 46 14.92 -3.98 -2.95
CA GLU A 46 14.53 -3.66 -4.32
C GLU A 46 14.03 -4.87 -5.14
N GLU A 47 14.12 -6.09 -4.61
CA GLU A 47 13.46 -7.26 -5.20
C GLU A 47 11.93 -7.09 -5.20
N ILE A 48 11.41 -6.30 -4.25
CA ILE A 48 10.01 -5.94 -4.18
C ILE A 48 9.71 -4.90 -5.26
N PRO A 49 8.73 -5.14 -6.16
CA PRO A 49 8.38 -4.16 -7.18
C PRO A 49 8.02 -2.81 -6.57
N PHE A 50 8.52 -1.74 -7.21
CA PHE A 50 8.39 -0.37 -6.70
C PHE A 50 6.95 0.02 -6.36
N ILE A 51 5.99 -0.34 -7.21
CA ILE A 51 4.57 -0.04 -6.99
C ILE A 51 4.01 -0.77 -5.75
N ALA A 52 4.47 -1.99 -5.48
CA ALA A 52 4.04 -2.74 -4.30
C ALA A 52 4.59 -2.12 -3.01
N ARG A 53 5.83 -1.59 -3.04
CA ARG A 53 6.42 -0.85 -1.91
C ARG A 53 5.64 0.41 -1.58
N ILE A 54 5.17 1.16 -2.59
CA ILE A 54 4.28 2.31 -2.40
C ILE A 54 2.95 1.86 -1.78
N MET A 55 2.33 0.82 -2.34
CA MET A 55 1.04 0.35 -1.86
C MET A 55 1.08 -0.18 -0.43
N ALA A 56 2.19 -0.79 0.01
CA ALA A 56 2.35 -1.24 1.39
C ALA A 56 2.23 -0.09 2.40
N ILE A 57 2.79 1.09 2.11
CA ILE A 57 2.66 2.28 2.97
C ILE A 57 1.21 2.76 2.98
N ALA A 58 0.59 2.88 1.81
CA ALA A 58 -0.78 3.37 1.68
C ALA A 58 -1.79 2.45 2.39
N ASP A 59 -1.67 1.13 2.20
CA ASP A 59 -2.53 0.11 2.82
C ASP A 59 -2.42 0.14 4.36
N VAL A 60 -1.18 0.19 4.89
CA VAL A 60 -0.98 0.25 6.34
C VAL A 60 -1.47 1.56 6.92
N TYR A 61 -1.22 2.71 6.27
CA TYR A 61 -1.73 3.99 6.75
C TYR A 61 -3.26 3.97 6.84
N ASP A 62 -3.94 3.60 5.75
CA ASP A 62 -5.40 3.55 5.71
C ASP A 62 -5.96 2.58 6.75
N ALA A 63 -5.32 1.42 6.92
CA ALA A 63 -5.68 0.44 7.94
C ALA A 63 -5.55 0.95 9.39
N LEU A 64 -4.64 1.89 9.65
CA LEU A 64 -4.40 2.47 10.97
C LEU A 64 -5.38 3.59 11.30
N VAL A 65 -5.71 4.45 10.33
CA VAL A 65 -6.54 5.63 10.54
C VAL A 65 -8.04 5.38 10.31
N SER A 66 -8.39 4.30 9.60
CA SER A 66 -9.79 3.92 9.36
C SER A 66 -10.42 3.26 10.59
N GLU A 67 -11.68 3.61 10.88
CA GLU A 67 -12.46 2.97 11.95
C GLU A 67 -12.77 1.51 11.60
N ARG A 68 -12.41 0.57 12.50
CA ARG A 68 -12.71 -0.86 12.34
C ARG A 68 -13.62 -1.34 13.48
N PRO A 69 -14.47 -2.36 13.27
CA PRO A 69 -15.44 -2.83 14.26
C PRO A 69 -14.85 -3.23 15.63
N TYR A 70 -13.53 -3.46 15.69
CA TYR A 70 -12.81 -3.95 16.87
C TYR A 70 -11.65 -3.05 17.31
N LYS A 71 -11.42 -1.92 16.64
CA LYS A 71 -10.33 -0.99 16.96
C LYS A 71 -10.72 0.41 16.47
N GLY A 72 -10.85 1.35 17.41
CA GLY A 72 -11.05 2.75 17.07
C GLY A 72 -9.88 3.28 16.24
N PRO A 73 -10.12 4.31 15.41
CA PRO A 73 -9.07 4.89 14.57
C PRO A 73 -7.91 5.37 15.43
N ILE A 74 -6.70 5.16 14.93
CA ILE A 74 -5.51 5.74 15.54
C ILE A 74 -5.32 7.14 14.95
N ASP A 75 -4.95 8.12 15.79
CA ASP A 75 -4.66 9.48 15.34
C ASP A 75 -3.55 9.50 14.28
N HIS A 76 -3.67 10.43 13.33
CA HIS A 76 -2.74 10.61 12.21
C HIS A 76 -1.27 10.59 12.67
N GLU A 77 -0.95 11.35 13.71
CA GLU A 77 0.41 11.51 14.22
C GLU A 77 0.99 10.18 14.70
N LYS A 78 0.14 9.31 15.26
CA LYS A 78 0.54 7.97 15.71
C LYS A 78 0.63 6.98 14.54
N ALA A 79 -0.19 7.12 13.51
CA ALA A 79 -0.04 6.35 12.28
C ALA A 79 1.28 6.68 11.56
N VAL A 80 1.62 7.97 11.46
CA VAL A 80 2.92 8.43 10.93
C VAL A 80 4.08 7.85 11.74
N ALA A 81 4.01 7.92 13.08
CA ALA A 81 5.06 7.36 13.94
C ALA A 81 5.30 5.87 13.70
N ILE A 82 4.23 5.07 13.58
CA ILE A 82 4.33 3.62 13.28
C ILE A 82 5.02 3.38 11.93
N ILE A 83 4.69 4.18 10.91
CA ILE A 83 5.29 4.04 9.57
C ILE A 83 6.79 4.40 9.61
N VAL A 84 7.15 5.47 10.32
CA VAL A 84 8.54 5.89 10.50
C VAL A 84 9.35 4.84 11.26
N GLU A 85 8.80 4.26 12.33
CA GLU A 85 9.43 3.17 13.07
C GLU A 85 9.66 1.92 12.19
N GLY A 86 8.81 1.71 11.18
CA GLY A 86 8.93 0.63 10.21
C GLY A 86 9.94 0.86 9.08
N ALA A 87 10.60 2.01 9.01
CA ALA A 87 11.57 2.31 7.97
C ALA A 87 12.76 1.34 7.99
N GLY A 88 13.08 0.74 6.85
CA GLY A 88 14.18 -0.22 6.72
C GLY A 88 13.88 -1.62 7.24
N THR A 89 12.68 -1.85 7.77
CA THR A 89 12.18 -3.18 8.17
C THR A 89 10.92 -3.54 7.40
N HIS A 90 9.81 -2.89 7.71
CA HIS A 90 8.55 -3.07 6.99
C HIS A 90 8.58 -2.31 5.66
N PHE A 91 9.05 -1.07 5.67
CA PHE A 91 8.93 -0.14 4.54
C PHE A 91 10.29 0.25 3.98
N ASP A 92 10.29 0.58 2.68
CA ASP A 92 11.42 1.21 2.01
C ASP A 92 11.74 2.57 2.66
N PRO A 93 12.96 2.78 3.21
CA PRO A 93 13.33 4.05 3.84
C PRO A 93 13.11 5.28 2.94
N VAL A 94 13.40 5.16 1.64
CA VAL A 94 13.28 6.27 0.70
C VAL A 94 11.81 6.64 0.50
N LEU A 95 10.92 5.65 0.49
CA LEU A 95 9.48 5.92 0.36
C LEU A 95 8.86 6.41 1.68
N VAL A 96 9.44 6.07 2.83
CA VAL A 96 9.05 6.69 4.11
C VAL A 96 9.41 8.17 4.12
N GLU A 97 10.58 8.56 3.61
CA GLU A 97 10.95 9.97 3.46
C GLU A 97 9.97 10.71 2.53
N ALA A 98 9.61 10.09 1.40
CA ALA A 98 8.61 10.65 0.49
C ALA A 98 7.22 10.77 1.13
N PHE A 99 6.80 9.76 1.91
CA PHE A 99 5.55 9.79 2.66
C PHE A 99 5.52 10.94 3.67
N LEU A 100 6.62 11.18 4.40
CA LEU A 100 6.71 12.30 5.35
C LEU A 100 6.55 13.65 4.65
N ALA A 101 7.05 13.79 3.42
CA ALA A 101 6.90 15.02 2.64
C ALA A 101 5.44 15.31 2.23
N CYS A 102 4.55 14.31 2.23
CA CYS A 102 3.14 14.44 1.88
C CYS A 102 2.18 13.96 2.99
N ALA A 103 2.64 13.79 4.23
CA ALA A 103 1.83 13.24 5.32
C ALA A 103 0.57 14.08 5.62
N ASP A 104 0.67 15.41 5.51
CA ASP A 104 -0.50 16.30 5.68
C ASP A 104 -1.56 16.08 4.61
N GLU A 105 -1.16 15.73 3.38
CA GLU A 105 -2.10 15.37 2.31
C GLU A 105 -2.81 14.05 2.63
N PHE A 106 -2.09 13.06 3.16
CA PHE A 106 -2.68 11.81 3.64
C PHE A 106 -3.74 12.04 4.72
N LYS A 107 -3.46 12.95 5.67
CA LYS A 107 -4.42 13.36 6.70
C LYS A 107 -5.67 13.96 6.07
N SER A 108 -5.49 14.92 5.15
CA SER A 108 -6.60 15.57 4.44
C SER A 108 -7.46 14.55 3.68
N ILE A 109 -6.83 13.61 2.96
CA ILE A 109 -7.53 12.57 2.19
C ILE A 109 -8.35 11.67 3.12
N SER A 110 -7.76 11.18 4.22
CA SER A 110 -8.47 10.29 5.17
C SER A 110 -9.68 10.94 5.85
N GLN A 111 -9.67 12.26 6.03
CA GLN A 111 -10.77 13.01 6.64
C GLN A 111 -11.84 13.42 5.62
N SER A 112 -11.48 13.50 4.34
CA SER A 112 -12.37 13.97 3.29
C SER A 112 -13.44 12.97 2.84
N GLY A 113 -13.41 11.73 3.37
CA GLY A 113 -14.47 10.72 3.23
C GLY A 113 -15.04 10.63 1.81
N ASP A 114 -14.37 9.90 0.93
CA ASP A 114 -14.87 9.52 -0.40
C ASP A 114 -15.25 10.75 -1.27
N THR A 115 -14.26 11.39 -1.89
CA THR A 115 -14.58 12.21 -3.07
C THR A 115 -14.88 11.24 -4.21
N PRO A 116 -16.08 11.26 -4.83
CA PRO A 116 -16.32 10.46 -6.02
C PRO A 116 -15.25 10.85 -7.04
N VAL A 117 -14.60 9.86 -7.65
CA VAL A 117 -13.78 10.09 -8.83
C VAL A 117 -14.62 10.91 -9.81
N PRO A 118 -14.27 12.16 -10.15
CA PRO A 118 -15.07 12.96 -11.06
C PRO A 118 -15.12 12.26 -12.41
N GLY A 119 -16.30 11.79 -12.82
CA GLY A 119 -16.52 11.24 -14.17
C GLY A 119 -16.60 9.71 -14.31
N ARG A 120 -17.28 9.01 -13.40
CA ARG A 120 -17.93 7.73 -13.72
C ARG A 120 -19.44 7.90 -13.83
#